data_AF-A0AAD5RBF9-F1
#
_entry.id   AF-A0AAD5RBF9-F1
#
_cell.length_a   1.000
_cell.length_b   1.000
_cell.length_c   1.000
_cell.angle_alpha   90.00
_cell.angle_beta   90.00
_cell.angle_gamma   90.00
#
_symmetry.space_group_name_H-M   'P 1'
#
loop_
_entity.id
_entity.type
_entity.pdbx_description
1 polymer ?
#
loop_
_entity_poly.entity_id
_entity_poly.type
_entity_poly.pdbx_seq_one_letter_code
_entity_poly.pdbx_strand_id
1 'polypeptide(L)'
;MKEFLRDENELMSCQVKSFRENRLRCEELGCLSIRDQTDLIFRILKDIRGEMSGFFKSLYVVSDTHCPVIRFYSYDRHMVELSVNNGIGYQKSFYIGTVIHADQSGLLQKLVLGLRFWAMSNGVFTSEKKKTWNLNSYTFTLMFFVFLQYKGLLPIFSYSDVEEYINGIRVDFVVPRYTLAQVDIRRIFKVRIFFVFCVDNPLEKLVFSMRNGRLTPLDEIKEEWNSKPNSVLFVQDNEARNDVVVSSDEAKCRFIRGHVTGTTDELHQQALLRRQTFHQWMARAQSPDYQRILMNVRLKGCCLSFSHQCYVATIFLLRRRELVSIAKLLISGIFVVSKKLWMSRRTLRKKWSSLLGKDEQFPLLIESLVTTSLDETTQNDCCLQFQTFFELYNDTLWVGFKLIEGDTVDIGNLAHFTEQLLTKLRDFFSSNNTGVTMSILDDYTSLVRRIFERDRTRLKL
;
A
#
# COMPACT_ATOMS: atom_id res chain seq x y z
N MET A 1 -36.23 -36.52 27.72
CA MET A 1 -34.85 -36.96 28.04
C MET A 1 -33.93 -35.79 27.71
N LYS A 2 -33.23 -35.20 28.68
CA LYS A 2 -32.14 -34.27 28.39
C LYS A 2 -31.02 -35.11 27.79
N GLU A 3 -30.70 -34.90 26.51
CA GLU A 3 -29.56 -35.56 25.89
C GLU A 3 -28.31 -35.22 26.70
N PHE A 4 -27.51 -36.24 27.01
CA PHE A 4 -26.28 -36.11 27.78
C PHE A 4 -25.29 -35.28 26.96
N LEU A 5 -25.12 -34.00 27.31
CA LEU A 5 -24.13 -33.11 26.71
C LEU A 5 -22.84 -33.23 27.51
N ARG A 6 -21.71 -33.47 26.82
CA ARG A 6 -20.39 -33.50 27.46
C ARG A 6 -20.04 -32.12 28.00
N ASP A 7 -19.41 -32.08 29.16
CA ASP A 7 -18.91 -30.83 29.74
C ASP A 7 -17.54 -30.41 29.15
N GLU A 8 -17.07 -29.21 29.50
CA GLU A 8 -15.80 -28.68 29.00
C GLU A 8 -14.60 -29.59 29.29
N ASN A 9 -14.52 -30.16 30.50
CA ASN A 9 -13.42 -31.02 30.89
C ASN A 9 -13.47 -32.35 30.13
N GLU A 10 -14.66 -32.92 29.93
CA GLU A 10 -14.87 -34.10 29.12
C GLU A 10 -14.48 -33.86 27.66
N LEU A 11 -14.91 -32.74 27.06
CA LEU A 11 -14.56 -32.40 25.68
C LEU A 11 -13.04 -32.22 25.49
N MET A 12 -12.38 -31.53 26.43
CA MET A 12 -10.94 -31.27 26.33
C MET A 12 -10.07 -32.47 26.71
N SER A 13 -10.57 -33.42 27.49
CA SER A 13 -9.82 -34.64 27.87
C SER A 13 -10.14 -35.88 27.03
N CYS A 14 -11.28 -35.91 26.34
CA CYS A 14 -11.69 -37.10 25.59
C CYS A 14 -10.74 -37.44 24.44
N GLN A 15 -10.66 -38.73 24.10
CA GLN A 15 -9.94 -39.17 22.92
C GLN A 15 -10.73 -38.82 21.66
N VAL A 16 -10.05 -38.27 20.66
CA VAL A 16 -10.67 -37.80 19.40
C VAL A 16 -11.49 -38.90 18.70
N LYS A 17 -11.05 -40.16 18.80
CA LYS A 17 -11.76 -41.32 18.22
C LYS A 17 -13.18 -41.48 18.74
N SER A 18 -13.46 -41.04 19.97
CA SER A 18 -14.81 -41.11 20.57
C SER A 18 -15.84 -40.27 19.81
N PHE A 19 -15.42 -39.23 19.08
CA PHE A 19 -16.32 -38.40 18.28
C PHE A 19 -16.89 -39.11 17.04
N ARG A 20 -16.38 -40.29 16.68
CA ARG A 20 -16.92 -41.10 15.57
C ARG A 20 -18.25 -41.75 15.94
N GLU A 21 -18.30 -42.28 17.15
CA GLU A 21 -19.47 -42.95 17.71
C GLU A 21 -20.43 -41.92 18.31
N ASN A 22 -19.89 -40.90 18.99
CA ASN A 22 -20.63 -39.82 19.62
C ASN A 22 -20.28 -38.47 18.99
N ARG A 23 -20.93 -38.16 17.88
CA ARG A 23 -20.70 -36.93 17.09
C ARG A 23 -20.71 -35.69 17.98
N LEU A 24 -19.72 -34.82 17.76
CA LEU A 24 -19.66 -33.52 18.40
C LEU A 24 -20.86 -32.67 17.97
N ARG A 25 -21.60 -32.15 18.94
CA ARG A 25 -22.76 -31.30 18.70
C ARG A 25 -22.38 -29.82 18.76
N CYS A 26 -23.16 -28.98 18.09
CA CYS A 26 -22.90 -27.53 18.06
C CYS A 26 -23.02 -26.91 19.45
N GLU A 27 -23.97 -27.40 20.27
CA GLU A 27 -24.20 -26.93 21.63
C GLU A 27 -23.01 -27.25 22.55
N GLU A 28 -22.39 -28.42 22.38
CA GLU A 28 -21.20 -28.84 23.14
C GLU A 28 -20.00 -27.94 22.80
N LEU A 29 -19.82 -27.62 21.52
CA LEU A 29 -18.75 -26.72 21.09
C LEU A 29 -18.99 -25.29 21.60
N GLY A 30 -20.25 -24.84 21.65
CA GLY A 30 -20.64 -23.52 22.13
C GLY A 30 -20.33 -23.26 23.62
N CYS A 31 -20.17 -24.31 24.42
CA CYS A 31 -19.78 -24.20 25.83
C CYS A 31 -18.29 -23.86 26.04
N LEU A 32 -17.45 -24.08 25.03
CA LEU A 32 -16.00 -23.87 25.11
C LEU A 32 -15.62 -22.42 24.74
N SER A 33 -14.48 -21.94 25.24
CA SER A 33 -13.90 -20.68 24.75
C SER A 33 -13.49 -20.81 23.27
N ILE A 34 -13.44 -19.70 22.50
CA ILE A 34 -13.06 -19.75 21.07
C ILE A 34 -11.69 -20.41 20.87
N ARG A 35 -10.76 -20.23 21.82
CA ARG A 35 -9.45 -20.89 21.78
C ARG A 35 -9.60 -22.40 21.96
N ASP A 36 -10.35 -22.84 22.96
CA ASP A 36 -10.54 -24.27 23.24
C ASP A 36 -11.34 -24.97 22.13
N GLN A 37 -12.33 -24.27 21.56
CA GLN A 37 -13.02 -24.73 20.34
C GLN A 37 -12.02 -24.96 19.20
N THR A 38 -11.12 -24.00 18.97
CA THR A 38 -10.10 -24.10 17.91
C THR A 38 -9.14 -25.26 18.16
N ASP A 39 -8.71 -25.44 19.40
CA ASP A 39 -7.80 -26.53 19.79
C ASP A 39 -8.46 -27.91 19.68
N LEU A 40 -9.74 -28.04 20.08
CA LEU A 40 -10.52 -29.26 19.93
C LEU A 40 -10.68 -29.64 18.45
N ILE A 41 -11.09 -28.68 17.60
CA ILE A 41 -11.22 -28.90 16.16
C ILE A 41 -9.86 -29.24 15.52
N PHE A 42 -8.78 -28.58 15.94
CA PHE A 42 -7.44 -28.90 15.48
C PHE A 42 -7.04 -30.34 15.82
N ARG A 43 -7.34 -30.81 17.04
CA ARG A 43 -7.10 -32.21 17.44
C ARG A 43 -7.88 -33.19 16.58
N ILE A 44 -9.13 -32.88 16.27
CA ILE A 44 -9.97 -33.68 15.35
C ILE A 44 -9.33 -33.74 13.97
N LEU A 45 -8.97 -32.60 13.38
CA LEU A 45 -8.32 -32.55 12.07
C LEU A 45 -6.96 -33.26 12.04
N LYS A 46 -6.21 -33.22 13.15
CA LYS A 46 -4.92 -33.92 13.27
C LYS A 46 -5.09 -35.43 13.25
N ASP A 47 -6.14 -35.97 13.89
CA ASP A 47 -6.48 -37.39 13.83
C ASP A 47 -6.90 -37.79 12.41
N ILE A 48 -7.80 -37.01 11.77
CA ILE A 48 -8.23 -37.25 10.38
C ILE A 48 -7.03 -37.22 9.43
N ARG A 49 -6.08 -36.29 9.61
CA ARG A 49 -4.84 -36.23 8.82
C ARG A 49 -4.00 -37.51 8.95
N GLY A 50 -4.03 -38.17 10.11
CA GLY A 50 -3.35 -39.43 10.34
C GLY A 50 -3.91 -40.58 9.50
N GLU A 51 -5.20 -40.54 9.18
CA GLU A 51 -5.89 -41.57 8.39
C GLU A 51 -5.97 -41.23 6.90
N MET A 52 -6.26 -39.97 6.58
CA MET A 52 -6.38 -39.46 5.21
C MET A 52 -5.07 -38.78 4.79
N SER A 53 -4.03 -39.60 4.60
CA SER A 53 -2.71 -39.12 4.22
C SER A 53 -2.77 -38.26 2.95
N GLY A 54 -2.24 -37.04 3.01
CA GLY A 54 -2.18 -36.11 1.88
C GLY A 54 -3.32 -35.09 1.76
N PHE A 55 -4.42 -35.23 2.50
CA PHE A 55 -5.54 -34.26 2.42
C PHE A 55 -5.23 -32.94 3.13
N PHE A 56 -4.58 -33.00 4.31
CA PHE A 56 -4.13 -31.83 5.07
C PHE A 56 -2.61 -31.78 5.12
N LYS A 57 -1.99 -30.86 4.36
CA LYS A 57 -0.55 -30.57 4.44
C LYS A 57 -0.29 -29.36 5.33
N SER A 58 0.76 -29.42 6.14
CA SER A 58 1.17 -28.30 7.03
C SER A 58 0.02 -27.75 7.87
N LEU A 59 -0.69 -28.63 8.59
CA LEU A 59 -1.77 -28.27 9.52
C LEU A 59 -1.18 -27.67 10.81
N TYR A 60 -1.53 -26.42 11.14
CA TYR A 60 -1.14 -25.73 12.38
C TYR A 60 -2.19 -24.71 12.83
N VAL A 61 -2.15 -24.34 14.12
CA VAL A 61 -3.04 -23.32 14.71
C VAL A 61 -2.34 -21.97 14.72
N VAL A 62 -3.10 -20.90 14.48
CA VAL A 62 -2.70 -19.51 14.64
C VAL A 62 -3.55 -18.90 15.75
N SER A 63 -3.01 -18.90 16.97
CA SER A 63 -3.70 -18.43 18.18
C SER A 63 -3.61 -16.93 18.42
N ASP A 64 -2.57 -16.28 17.88
CA ASP A 64 -2.19 -14.90 18.22
C ASP A 64 -2.91 -13.86 17.34
N THR A 65 -4.20 -14.11 17.08
CA THR A 65 -5.04 -13.27 16.22
C THR A 65 -6.39 -13.05 16.90
N HIS A 66 -7.08 -11.96 16.53
CA HIS A 66 -8.41 -11.65 17.09
C HIS A 66 -9.45 -12.77 16.87
N CYS A 67 -9.28 -13.57 15.82
CA CYS A 67 -10.06 -14.78 15.55
C CYS A 67 -9.07 -15.92 15.29
N PRO A 68 -8.84 -16.82 16.26
CA PRO A 68 -7.96 -17.98 16.08
C PRO A 68 -8.37 -18.81 14.87
N VAL A 69 -7.39 -19.22 14.07
CA VAL A 69 -7.63 -20.02 12.86
C VAL A 69 -6.72 -21.23 12.78
N ILE A 70 -7.21 -22.27 12.12
CA ILE A 70 -6.46 -23.47 11.77
C ILE A 70 -6.06 -23.34 10.30
N ARG A 71 -4.76 -23.33 10.01
CA ARG A 71 -4.23 -23.23 8.66
C ARG A 71 -3.74 -24.58 8.17
N PHE A 72 -4.04 -24.88 6.91
CA PHE A 72 -3.49 -26.04 6.21
C PHE A 72 -3.52 -25.83 4.70
N TYR A 73 -2.74 -26.62 3.98
CA TYR A 73 -2.87 -26.76 2.54
C TYR A 73 -3.76 -27.96 2.23
N SER A 74 -4.80 -27.74 1.42
CA SER A 74 -5.62 -28.83 0.89
C SER A 74 -4.85 -29.66 -0.15
N TYR A 75 -5.44 -30.76 -0.59
CA TYR A 75 -4.89 -31.65 -1.63
C TYR A 75 -4.39 -30.87 -2.87
N ASP A 76 -5.15 -29.86 -3.30
CA ASP A 76 -4.87 -29.02 -4.47
C ASP A 76 -3.87 -27.87 -4.21
N ARG A 77 -3.12 -27.94 -3.10
CA ARG A 77 -2.13 -26.91 -2.67
C ARG A 77 -2.73 -25.53 -2.42
N HIS A 78 -4.04 -25.42 -2.23
CA HIS A 78 -4.66 -24.17 -1.80
C HIS A 78 -4.45 -24.03 -0.29
N MET A 79 -3.96 -22.88 0.13
CA MET A 79 -3.93 -22.54 1.56
C MET A 79 -5.37 -22.29 2.01
N VAL A 80 -5.78 -22.97 3.07
CA VAL A 80 -7.09 -22.85 3.70
C VAL A 80 -6.89 -22.34 5.12
N GLU A 81 -7.72 -21.37 5.50
CA GLU A 81 -7.85 -20.90 6.87
C GLU A 81 -9.24 -21.28 7.38
N LEU A 82 -9.29 -22.15 8.39
CA LEU A 82 -10.52 -22.54 9.06
C LEU A 82 -10.64 -21.75 10.37
N SER A 83 -11.60 -20.85 10.44
CA SER A 83 -11.95 -20.15 11.67
C SER A 83 -13.08 -20.88 12.39
N VAL A 84 -12.98 -21.00 13.72
CA VAL A 84 -14.04 -21.60 14.54
C VAL A 84 -14.88 -20.47 15.13
N ASN A 85 -16.20 -20.54 14.93
CA ASN A 85 -17.17 -19.56 15.43
C ASN A 85 -16.96 -18.11 14.93
N ASN A 86 -16.64 -17.94 13.65
CA ASN A 86 -16.49 -16.62 13.01
C ASN A 86 -17.80 -16.15 12.35
N GLY A 87 -18.87 -16.04 13.15
CA GLY A 87 -20.20 -15.63 12.65
C GLY A 87 -20.20 -14.25 12.00
N ILE A 88 -19.42 -13.30 12.55
CA ILE A 88 -19.29 -11.95 11.99
C ILE A 88 -18.55 -12.00 10.64
N GLY A 89 -17.46 -12.77 10.52
CA GLY A 89 -16.76 -12.92 9.24
C GLY A 89 -17.64 -13.55 8.13
N TYR A 90 -18.53 -14.47 8.52
CA TYR A 90 -19.54 -15.01 7.63
C TYR A 90 -20.53 -13.93 7.17
N GLN A 91 -21.10 -13.17 8.11
CA GLN A 91 -22.09 -12.14 7.81
C GLN A 91 -21.50 -11.02 6.93
N LYS A 92 -20.28 -10.56 7.20
CA LYS A 92 -19.52 -9.63 6.31
C LYS A 92 -19.41 -10.13 4.87
N SER A 93 -19.11 -11.43 4.71
CA SER A 93 -18.99 -12.06 3.39
C SER A 93 -20.37 -12.20 2.72
N PHE A 94 -21.38 -12.56 3.50
CA PHE A 94 -22.77 -12.69 3.08
C PHE A 94 -23.34 -11.33 2.62
N TYR A 95 -23.05 -10.24 3.33
CA TYR A 95 -23.40 -8.88 2.94
C TYR A 95 -22.80 -8.51 1.58
N ILE A 96 -21.49 -8.70 1.39
CA ILE A 96 -20.84 -8.40 0.09
C ILE A 96 -21.48 -9.22 -1.04
N GLY A 97 -21.70 -10.51 -0.80
CA GLY A 97 -22.38 -11.39 -1.76
C GLY A 97 -23.77 -10.87 -2.11
N THR A 98 -24.56 -10.49 -1.10
CA THR A 98 -25.92 -9.97 -1.28
C THR A 98 -25.93 -8.66 -2.05
N VAL A 99 -25.02 -7.72 -1.75
CA VAL A 99 -24.87 -6.48 -2.52
C VAL A 99 -24.56 -6.79 -3.98
N ILE A 100 -23.63 -7.70 -4.26
CA ILE A 100 -23.28 -8.09 -5.64
C ILE A 100 -24.46 -8.74 -6.37
N HIS A 101 -25.19 -9.64 -5.71
CA HIS A 101 -26.34 -10.34 -6.30
C HIS A 101 -27.57 -9.44 -6.47
N ALA A 102 -27.69 -8.36 -5.70
CA ALA A 102 -28.78 -7.39 -5.84
C ALA A 102 -28.67 -6.51 -7.09
N ASP A 103 -27.49 -6.43 -7.74
CA ASP A 103 -27.32 -5.78 -9.04
C ASP A 103 -27.90 -6.64 -10.18
N GLN A 104 -29.03 -6.21 -10.73
CA GLN A 104 -29.72 -6.90 -11.82
C GLN A 104 -28.90 -7.00 -13.11
N SER A 105 -27.91 -6.13 -13.30
CA SER A 105 -27.09 -6.10 -14.52
C SER A 105 -25.88 -7.05 -14.45
N GLY A 106 -25.52 -7.54 -13.26
CA GLY A 106 -24.30 -8.31 -13.02
C GLY A 106 -23.01 -7.52 -13.26
N LEU A 107 -23.09 -6.19 -13.40
CA LEU A 107 -21.95 -5.34 -13.67
C LEU A 107 -21.09 -5.16 -12.41
N LEU A 108 -21.67 -5.03 -11.22
CA LEU A 108 -20.92 -4.83 -9.99
C LEU A 108 -19.89 -5.94 -9.78
N GLN A 109 -20.27 -7.19 -10.03
CA GLN A 109 -19.34 -8.33 -9.94
C GLN A 109 -18.10 -8.12 -10.83
N LYS A 110 -18.32 -7.68 -12.08
CA LYS A 110 -17.23 -7.40 -13.03
C LYS A 110 -16.37 -6.23 -12.59
N LEU A 111 -16.98 -5.17 -12.04
CA LEU A 111 -16.25 -4.01 -11.50
C LEU A 111 -15.36 -4.43 -10.32
N VAL A 112 -15.90 -5.18 -9.36
CA VAL A 112 -15.17 -5.65 -8.17
C VAL A 112 -14.02 -6.58 -8.57
N LEU A 113 -14.25 -7.50 -9.50
CA LEU A 113 -13.19 -8.38 -10.02
C LEU A 113 -12.10 -7.60 -10.73
N GLY A 114 -12.45 -6.67 -11.63
CA GLY A 114 -11.47 -5.83 -12.33
C GLY A 114 -10.64 -4.98 -11.37
N LEU A 115 -11.28 -4.42 -10.35
CA LEU A 115 -10.63 -3.65 -9.29
C LEU A 115 -9.65 -4.53 -8.46
N ARG A 116 -10.05 -5.76 -8.13
CA ARG A 116 -9.18 -6.71 -7.41
C ARG A 116 -7.99 -7.15 -8.24
N PHE A 117 -8.17 -7.41 -9.54
CA PHE A 117 -7.06 -7.71 -10.44
C PHE A 117 -6.08 -6.54 -10.53
N TRP A 118 -6.58 -5.31 -10.69
CA TRP A 118 -5.75 -4.12 -10.66
C TRP A 118 -4.92 -4.03 -9.36
N ALA A 119 -5.57 -4.21 -8.20
CA ALA A 119 -4.90 -4.13 -6.91
C ALA A 119 -3.84 -5.23 -6.73
N MET A 120 -4.11 -6.44 -7.19
CA MET A 120 -3.16 -7.54 -7.18
C MET A 120 -1.95 -7.26 -8.08
N SER A 121 -2.17 -6.82 -9.32
CA SER A 121 -1.09 -6.47 -10.27
C SER A 121 -0.23 -5.31 -9.80
N ASN A 122 -0.80 -4.39 -9.01
CA ASN A 122 -0.07 -3.27 -8.41
C ASN A 122 0.45 -3.58 -7.00
N GLY A 123 0.43 -4.84 -6.55
CA GLY A 123 0.98 -5.22 -5.25
C GLY A 123 0.27 -4.64 -4.02
N VAL A 124 -0.94 -4.09 -4.18
CA VAL A 124 -1.74 -3.50 -3.08
C VAL A 124 -2.05 -4.55 -1.99
N PHE A 125 -2.16 -5.81 -2.39
CA PHE A 125 -2.45 -6.94 -1.51
C PHE A 125 -1.20 -7.69 -1.03
N THR A 126 -0.02 -7.49 -1.64
CA THR A 126 1.18 -8.30 -1.38
C THR A 126 2.06 -7.72 -0.28
N SER A 127 2.44 -8.57 0.68
CA SER A 127 3.31 -8.22 1.80
C SER A 127 4.74 -8.48 1.36
N GLU A 128 5.50 -7.44 1.06
CA GLU A 128 6.95 -7.61 1.07
C GLU A 128 7.38 -7.92 2.51
N LYS A 129 8.26 -8.91 2.69
CA LYS A 129 8.68 -9.57 3.95
C LYS A 129 9.12 -8.63 5.11
N LYS A 130 9.11 -7.31 4.93
CA LYS A 130 9.48 -6.29 5.94
C LYS A 130 8.52 -5.09 6.04
N LYS A 131 7.40 -5.07 5.30
CA LYS A 131 6.51 -3.90 5.19
C LYS A 131 5.07 -4.31 5.48
N THR A 132 4.51 -3.87 6.62
CA THR A 132 3.15 -4.18 7.12
C THR A 132 2.03 -3.40 6.40
N TRP A 133 2.28 -2.94 5.17
CA TRP A 133 1.50 -1.90 4.50
C TRP A 133 0.38 -2.43 3.57
N ASN A 134 -0.25 -3.56 3.85
CA ASN A 134 -1.21 -4.14 2.90
C ASN A 134 -2.66 -3.82 3.22
N LEU A 135 -3.45 -3.55 2.19
CA LEU A 135 -4.90 -3.62 2.29
C LEU A 135 -5.32 -5.05 2.00
N ASN A 136 -6.26 -5.59 2.78
CA ASN A 136 -6.89 -6.85 2.40
C ASN A 136 -7.97 -6.58 1.34
N SER A 137 -8.29 -7.61 0.56
CA SER A 137 -9.29 -7.53 -0.51
C SER A 137 -10.67 -7.10 0.00
N TYR A 138 -11.04 -7.50 1.22
CA TYR A 138 -12.28 -7.12 1.88
C TYR A 138 -12.39 -5.60 2.05
N THR A 139 -11.42 -4.99 2.71
CA THR A 139 -11.35 -3.53 2.96
C THR A 139 -11.38 -2.75 1.67
N PHE A 140 -10.59 -3.17 0.68
CA PHE A 140 -10.54 -2.49 -0.60
C PHE A 140 -11.88 -2.56 -1.35
N THR A 141 -12.60 -3.68 -1.21
CA THR A 141 -13.96 -3.84 -1.75
C THR A 141 -14.93 -2.89 -1.03
N LEU A 142 -14.86 -2.78 0.31
CA LEU A 142 -15.71 -1.87 1.08
C LEU A 142 -15.45 -0.40 0.73
N MET A 143 -14.19 0.02 0.61
CA MET A 143 -13.86 1.39 0.18
C MET A 143 -14.51 1.72 -1.17
N PHE A 144 -14.48 0.77 -2.10
CA PHE A 144 -15.11 0.91 -3.40
C PHE A 144 -16.63 0.96 -3.30
N PHE A 145 -17.24 0.16 -2.42
CA PHE A 145 -18.68 0.21 -2.18
C PHE A 145 -19.11 1.56 -1.60
N VAL A 146 -18.42 2.09 -0.59
CA VAL A 146 -18.68 3.44 -0.06
C VAL A 146 -18.56 4.49 -1.15
N PHE A 147 -17.55 4.38 -2.03
CA PHE A 147 -17.44 5.28 -3.17
C PHE A 147 -18.65 5.21 -4.11
N LEU A 148 -19.14 4.00 -4.42
CA LEU A 148 -20.30 3.83 -5.27
C LEU A 148 -21.59 4.32 -4.58
N GLN A 149 -21.73 4.13 -3.27
CA GLN A 149 -22.81 4.70 -2.46
C GLN A 149 -22.78 6.22 -2.49
N TYR A 150 -21.59 6.82 -2.34
CA TYR A 150 -21.38 8.27 -2.43
C TYR A 150 -21.78 8.83 -3.81
N LYS A 151 -21.64 8.01 -4.87
CA LYS A 151 -22.10 8.35 -6.22
C LYS A 151 -23.58 8.06 -6.47
N GLY A 152 -24.32 7.55 -5.47
CA GLY A 152 -25.72 7.13 -5.61
C GLY A 152 -25.91 5.92 -6.51
N LEU A 153 -24.85 5.13 -6.72
CA LEU A 153 -24.87 3.94 -7.60
C LEU A 153 -25.16 2.66 -6.81
N LEU A 154 -24.88 2.64 -5.51
CA LEU A 154 -25.25 1.56 -4.61
C LEU A 154 -26.20 2.08 -3.52
N PRO A 155 -27.11 1.21 -3.03
CA PRO A 155 -27.90 1.54 -1.85
C PRO A 155 -27.00 1.69 -0.62
N ILE A 156 -27.39 2.62 0.25
CA ILE A 156 -26.77 2.82 1.56
C ILE A 156 -27.10 1.61 2.44
N PHE A 157 -26.19 1.23 3.34
CA PHE A 157 -26.44 0.13 4.27
C PHE A 157 -27.67 0.42 5.12
N SER A 158 -28.55 -0.58 5.25
CA SER A 158 -29.75 -0.51 6.09
C SER A 158 -29.95 -1.83 6.82
N TYR A 159 -30.35 -1.74 8.08
CA TYR A 159 -30.78 -2.88 8.88
C TYR A 159 -32.11 -3.43 8.39
N SER A 160 -32.37 -4.70 8.67
CA SER A 160 -33.66 -5.31 8.40
C SER A 160 -34.65 -4.98 9.53
N ASP A 161 -35.94 -5.25 9.30
CA ASP A 161 -36.96 -5.07 10.34
C ASP A 161 -36.84 -6.12 11.47
N VAL A 162 -36.17 -7.25 11.20
CA VAL A 162 -35.96 -8.33 12.17
C VAL A 162 -34.53 -8.23 12.69
N GLU A 163 -34.38 -7.88 13.97
CA GLU A 163 -33.05 -7.74 14.55
C GLU A 163 -32.38 -9.10 14.78
N GLU A 164 -31.16 -9.27 14.25
CA GLU A 164 -30.34 -10.45 14.49
C GLU A 164 -29.02 -10.03 15.13
N TYR A 165 -28.59 -10.79 16.15
CA TYR A 165 -27.38 -10.48 16.91
C TYR A 165 -26.42 -11.67 16.94
N ILE A 166 -25.13 -11.39 16.72
CA ILE A 166 -24.03 -12.33 16.92
C ILE A 166 -23.03 -11.68 17.88
N ASN A 167 -22.74 -12.32 19.01
CA ASN A 167 -21.80 -11.80 20.02
C ASN A 167 -22.14 -10.37 20.50
N GLY A 168 -23.44 -10.07 20.66
CA GLY A 168 -23.92 -8.74 21.06
C GLY A 168 -23.85 -7.67 19.97
N ILE A 169 -23.46 -8.05 18.74
CA ILE A 169 -23.36 -7.17 17.59
C ILE A 169 -24.54 -7.44 16.66
N ARG A 170 -25.25 -6.37 16.26
CA ARG A 170 -26.37 -6.47 15.32
C ARG A 170 -25.85 -6.73 13.90
N VAL A 171 -26.28 -7.83 13.28
CA VAL A 171 -25.76 -8.33 12.00
C VAL A 171 -26.80 -8.40 10.88
N ASP A 172 -28.08 -8.18 11.16
CA ASP A 172 -29.10 -8.19 10.10
C ASP A 172 -28.89 -7.04 9.11
N PHE A 173 -29.34 -7.23 7.87
CA PHE A 173 -29.29 -6.20 6.85
C PHE A 173 -30.34 -6.44 5.76
N VAL A 174 -30.69 -5.37 5.06
CA VAL A 174 -31.50 -5.43 3.84
C VAL A 174 -30.77 -4.70 2.71
N VAL A 175 -30.72 -5.34 1.54
CA VAL A 175 -30.19 -4.73 0.33
C VAL A 175 -31.31 -4.66 -0.71
N PRO A 176 -31.81 -3.46 -1.05
CA PRO A 176 -32.82 -3.32 -2.10
C PRO A 176 -32.22 -3.69 -3.46
N ARG A 177 -33.07 -4.16 -4.39
CA ARG A 177 -32.64 -4.42 -5.77
C ARG A 177 -32.26 -3.10 -6.45
N TYR A 178 -31.19 -3.12 -7.22
CA TYR A 178 -30.74 -1.97 -8.01
C TYR A 178 -30.16 -2.46 -9.35
N THR A 179 -29.84 -1.53 -10.26
CA THR A 179 -29.24 -1.88 -11.55
C THR A 179 -28.17 -0.90 -11.93
N LEU A 180 -27.02 -1.43 -12.36
CA LEU A 180 -25.94 -0.64 -12.95
C LEU A 180 -25.96 -0.68 -14.49
N ALA A 181 -27.03 -1.19 -15.12
CA ALA A 181 -27.09 -1.39 -16.57
C ALA A 181 -26.89 -0.10 -17.39
N GLN A 182 -27.34 1.05 -16.87
CA GLN A 182 -27.19 2.35 -17.52
C GLN A 182 -25.86 3.03 -17.23
N VAL A 183 -25.05 2.43 -16.35
CA VAL A 183 -23.79 3.06 -15.96
C VAL A 183 -22.74 2.77 -17.02
N ASP A 184 -22.21 3.84 -17.61
CA ASP A 184 -21.09 3.72 -18.51
C ASP A 184 -19.86 3.26 -17.72
N ILE A 185 -19.53 1.98 -17.88
CA ILE A 185 -18.35 1.33 -17.31
C ILE A 185 -17.12 2.16 -17.64
N ARG A 186 -17.02 2.79 -18.81
CA ARG A 186 -15.87 3.62 -19.18
C ARG A 186 -15.80 4.93 -18.39
N ARG A 187 -16.91 5.39 -17.80
CA ARG A 187 -16.94 6.54 -16.88
C ARG A 187 -16.64 6.14 -15.43
N ILE A 188 -17.05 4.96 -14.98
CA ILE A 188 -16.61 4.41 -13.68
C ILE A 188 -15.13 4.00 -13.75
N PHE A 189 -14.77 3.21 -14.77
CA PHE A 189 -13.41 2.80 -15.11
C PHE A 189 -12.61 3.87 -15.86
N LYS A 190 -13.11 5.11 -15.97
CA LYS A 190 -12.26 6.27 -15.67
C LYS A 190 -11.95 6.22 -14.18
N VAL A 191 -11.25 5.15 -13.82
CA VAL A 191 -10.71 4.70 -12.55
C VAL A 191 -9.95 5.82 -11.83
N ARG A 192 -9.65 6.90 -12.56
CA ARG A 192 -9.48 8.25 -12.03
C ARG A 192 -10.46 8.58 -10.93
N ILE A 193 -11.78 8.44 -11.03
CA ILE A 193 -12.70 9.06 -10.06
C ILE A 193 -12.67 8.36 -8.70
N PHE A 194 -12.69 7.02 -8.63
CA PHE A 194 -12.55 6.31 -7.35
C PHE A 194 -11.20 6.60 -6.72
N PHE A 195 -10.14 6.57 -7.53
CA PHE A 195 -8.83 6.75 -6.98
C PHE A 195 -8.47 8.20 -6.65
N VAL A 196 -8.87 9.16 -7.49
CA VAL A 196 -8.86 10.60 -7.19
C VAL A 196 -9.70 10.85 -5.96
N PHE A 197 -10.83 10.18 -5.78
CA PHE A 197 -11.60 10.26 -4.55
C PHE A 197 -10.79 9.78 -3.34
N CYS A 198 -10.08 8.65 -3.43
CA CYS A 198 -9.17 8.22 -2.35
C CYS A 198 -7.97 9.15 -2.15
N VAL A 199 -7.58 9.93 -3.17
CA VAL A 199 -6.38 10.76 -3.20
C VAL A 199 -6.64 12.19 -2.75
N ASP A 200 -7.75 12.77 -3.15
CA ASP A 200 -8.10 14.18 -2.91
C ASP A 200 -8.67 14.37 -1.50
N ASN A 201 -9.12 13.29 -0.86
CA ASN A 201 -9.69 13.33 0.47
C ASN A 201 -8.61 13.10 1.55
N PRO A 202 -8.62 13.86 2.65
CA PRO A 202 -7.74 13.66 3.79
C PRO A 202 -8.16 12.41 4.57
N LEU A 203 -7.79 11.22 4.08
CA LEU A 203 -8.19 9.93 4.64
C LEU A 203 -7.74 9.74 6.10
N GLU A 204 -6.74 10.49 6.56
CA GLU A 204 -6.31 10.54 7.96
C GLU A 204 -7.33 11.21 8.90
N LYS A 205 -8.30 11.95 8.35
CA LYS A 205 -9.37 12.62 9.09
C LYS A 205 -10.76 12.10 8.74
N LEU A 206 -10.85 11.16 7.80
CA LEU A 206 -12.10 10.68 7.22
C LEU A 206 -12.21 9.17 7.31
N VAL A 207 -13.44 8.70 7.44
CA VAL A 207 -13.79 7.29 7.54
C VAL A 207 -14.69 6.91 6.38
N PHE A 208 -14.35 5.86 5.66
CA PHE A 208 -15.25 5.20 4.73
C PHE A 208 -16.38 4.55 5.53
N SER A 209 -17.53 5.23 5.60
CA SER A 209 -18.71 4.74 6.30
C SER A 209 -19.72 4.22 5.31
N MET A 210 -19.88 2.90 5.29
CA MET A 210 -20.92 2.22 4.53
C MET A 210 -22.33 2.54 5.04
N ARG A 211 -22.46 2.85 6.34
CA ARG A 211 -23.71 3.28 6.98
C ARG A 211 -24.15 4.66 6.52
N ASN A 212 -23.20 5.58 6.37
CA ASN A 212 -23.50 6.93 5.89
C ASN A 212 -23.42 7.04 4.36
N GLY A 213 -22.95 5.98 3.68
CA GLY A 213 -22.72 5.96 2.24
C GLY A 213 -21.71 7.01 1.75
N ARG A 214 -20.81 7.48 2.62
CA ARG A 214 -19.89 8.59 2.33
C ARG A 214 -18.64 8.53 3.19
N LEU A 215 -17.69 9.41 2.88
CA LEU A 215 -16.59 9.73 3.78
C LEU A 215 -17.14 10.60 4.92
N THR A 216 -17.00 10.11 6.15
CA THR A 216 -17.49 10.77 7.36
C THR A 216 -16.29 11.27 8.16
N PRO A 217 -16.27 12.53 8.63
CA PRO A 217 -15.24 13.02 9.54
C PRO A 217 -15.06 12.12 10.76
N LEU A 218 -13.81 11.86 11.14
CA LEU A 218 -13.49 11.02 12.28
C LEU A 218 -14.13 11.56 13.57
N ASP A 219 -14.21 12.88 13.71
CA ASP A 219 -14.81 13.54 14.87
C ASP A 219 -16.31 13.28 15.02
N GLU A 220 -17.04 13.06 13.92
CA GLU A 220 -18.47 12.69 13.95
C GLU A 220 -18.68 11.25 14.44
N ILE A 221 -17.65 10.40 14.39
CA ILE A 221 -17.73 9.00 14.80
C ILE A 221 -17.15 8.78 16.22
N LYS A 222 -16.35 9.72 16.72
CA LYS A 222 -15.69 9.61 18.05
C LYS A 222 -16.67 9.49 19.22
N GLU A 223 -17.88 10.02 19.12
CA GLU A 223 -18.91 9.86 20.17
C GLU A 223 -19.45 8.43 20.24
N GLU A 224 -19.26 7.62 19.19
CA GLU A 224 -19.72 6.21 19.12
C GLU A 224 -18.60 5.19 19.39
N TRP A 225 -17.33 5.61 19.53
CA TRP A 225 -16.16 4.71 19.64
C TRP A 225 -15.51 4.74 21.02
N ASN A 226 -15.51 3.60 21.72
CA ASN A 226 -14.90 3.45 23.05
C ASN A 226 -13.37 3.27 23.05
N SER A 227 -12.68 3.25 21.90
CA SER A 227 -11.22 3.09 21.86
C SER A 227 -10.53 4.12 20.95
N LYS A 228 -9.38 4.64 21.42
CA LYS A 228 -8.56 5.61 20.69
C LYS A 228 -8.00 4.98 19.40
N PRO A 229 -8.35 5.45 18.21
CA PRO A 229 -7.84 4.88 16.99
C PRO A 229 -6.50 5.53 16.60
N ASN A 230 -5.41 4.76 16.61
CA ASN A 230 -4.09 5.18 16.09
C ASN A 230 -3.93 4.77 14.62
N SER A 231 -4.79 5.25 13.70
CA SER A 231 -4.78 4.80 12.30
C SER A 231 -5.08 5.90 11.28
N VAL A 232 -4.74 5.67 10.01
CA VAL A 232 -4.81 6.67 8.91
C VAL A 232 -5.79 6.25 7.79
N LEU A 233 -6.44 5.11 7.91
CA LEU A 233 -7.55 4.73 7.03
C LEU A 233 -8.57 4.04 7.89
N PHE A 234 -9.75 4.62 7.99
CA PHE A 234 -10.85 4.01 8.71
C PHE A 234 -11.86 3.51 7.69
N VAL A 235 -12.15 2.22 7.72
CA VAL A 235 -13.29 1.65 7.03
C VAL A 235 -14.18 1.08 8.12
N GLN A 236 -15.35 1.69 8.30
CA GLN A 236 -16.34 1.23 9.26
C GLN A 236 -16.90 -0.09 8.77
N ASP A 237 -16.82 -1.13 9.60
CA ASP A 237 -17.54 -2.37 9.33
C ASP A 237 -19.05 -2.14 9.47
N ASN A 238 -19.83 -2.84 8.67
CA ASN A 238 -21.27 -2.75 8.69
C ASN A 238 -21.86 -3.31 9.97
N GLU A 239 -21.25 -4.36 10.51
CA GLU A 239 -21.86 -5.17 11.55
C GLU A 239 -21.35 -4.76 12.93
N ALA A 240 -20.04 -4.69 13.14
CA ALA A 240 -19.45 -4.33 14.42
C ALA A 240 -19.33 -2.81 14.62
N ARG A 241 -20.20 -2.22 15.46
CA ARG A 241 -20.15 -0.79 15.84
C ARG A 241 -18.78 -0.32 16.37
N ASN A 242 -17.96 -1.25 16.89
CA ASN A 242 -16.68 -0.97 17.53
C ASN A 242 -15.44 -1.48 16.75
N ASP A 243 -15.59 -2.19 15.64
CA ASP A 243 -14.43 -2.72 14.90
C ASP A 243 -14.11 -1.86 13.67
N VAL A 244 -12.97 -1.21 13.71
CA VAL A 244 -12.31 -0.69 12.51
C VAL A 244 -11.73 -1.89 11.76
N VAL A 245 -12.20 -2.17 10.54
CA VAL A 245 -11.73 -3.29 9.70
C VAL A 245 -10.24 -3.21 9.42
N VAL A 246 -9.69 -2.00 9.40
CA VAL A 246 -8.28 -1.73 9.18
C VAL A 246 -7.86 -0.54 10.03
N SER A 247 -6.98 -0.75 11.00
CA SER A 247 -6.09 0.31 11.46
C SER A 247 -4.82 0.26 10.60
N SER A 248 -4.82 1.00 9.49
CA SER A 248 -3.68 1.01 8.56
C SER A 248 -2.81 2.23 8.76
N ASP A 249 -1.50 2.01 8.73
CA ASP A 249 -0.50 3.06 8.64
C ASP A 249 -0.60 3.90 7.36
N GLU A 250 -0.15 5.14 7.50
CA GLU A 250 -0.19 6.27 6.57
C GLU A 250 0.38 6.01 5.16
N ALA A 251 1.26 5.01 5.05
CA ALA A 251 1.90 4.60 3.81
C ALA A 251 0.94 3.95 2.80
N LYS A 252 -0.18 3.33 3.25
CA LYS A 252 -1.10 2.58 2.37
C LYS A 252 -1.95 3.47 1.47
N CYS A 253 -2.51 4.56 2.02
CA CYS A 253 -3.30 5.53 1.25
C CYS A 253 -2.46 6.23 0.16
N ARG A 254 -1.17 6.47 0.46
CA ARG A 254 -0.24 7.13 -0.49
C ARG A 254 0.40 6.18 -1.51
N PHE A 255 0.54 4.89 -1.21
CA PHE A 255 0.86 3.88 -2.22
C PHE A 255 -0.22 3.81 -3.30
N ILE A 256 -1.50 3.80 -2.89
CA ILE A 256 -2.62 3.95 -3.82
C ILE A 256 -2.47 5.27 -4.59
N ARG A 257 -2.21 6.41 -3.92
CA ARG A 257 -1.99 7.71 -4.59
C ARG A 257 -0.92 7.69 -5.69
N GLY A 258 0.26 7.12 -5.41
CA GLY A 258 1.37 7.08 -6.38
C GLY A 258 1.13 6.17 -7.59
N HIS A 259 0.39 5.07 -7.43
CA HIS A 259 -0.04 4.25 -8.57
C HIS A 259 -1.15 4.92 -9.39
N VAL A 260 -2.03 5.64 -8.71
CA VAL A 260 -3.20 6.30 -9.29
C VAL A 260 -2.83 7.49 -10.16
N THR A 261 -2.00 8.40 -9.67
CA THR A 261 -1.63 9.65 -10.36
C THR A 261 -1.02 9.39 -11.74
N GLY A 262 -0.16 8.37 -11.88
CA GLY A 262 0.34 8.05 -13.20
C GLY A 262 -0.62 7.20 -14.05
N THR A 263 -1.53 6.39 -13.46
CA THR A 263 -2.57 5.68 -14.24
C THR A 263 -3.54 6.71 -14.87
N THR A 264 -3.73 7.85 -14.21
CA THR A 264 -4.57 8.95 -14.70
C THR A 264 -3.94 9.75 -15.84
N ASP A 265 -2.61 9.90 -15.86
CA ASP A 265 -1.88 10.53 -16.97
C ASP A 265 -1.86 9.62 -18.22
N GLU A 266 -1.74 8.31 -18.02
CA GLU A 266 -1.83 7.31 -19.09
C GLU A 266 -3.20 7.28 -19.76
N LEU A 267 -4.29 7.28 -18.99
CA LEU A 267 -5.64 7.29 -19.54
C LEU A 267 -5.92 8.57 -20.35
N HIS A 268 -5.31 9.71 -19.98
CA HIS A 268 -5.45 10.96 -20.72
C HIS A 268 -4.67 10.92 -22.05
N GLN A 269 -3.43 10.41 -22.04
CA GLN A 269 -2.64 10.24 -23.26
C GLN A 269 -3.15 9.12 -24.18
N GLN A 270 -3.65 8.00 -23.64
CA GLN A 270 -4.19 6.88 -24.41
C GLN A 270 -5.59 7.17 -24.97
N ALA A 271 -6.43 7.94 -24.25
CA ALA A 271 -7.71 8.42 -24.80
C ALA A 271 -7.53 9.38 -25.98
N LEU A 272 -6.40 10.12 -26.03
CA LEU A 272 -5.99 10.93 -27.18
C LEU A 272 -5.42 10.09 -28.34
N LEU A 273 -4.93 8.86 -28.08
CA LEU A 273 -4.15 8.09 -29.06
C LEU A 273 -4.80 6.85 -29.69
N ARG A 274 -5.90 6.26 -29.20
CA ARG A 274 -6.80 5.34 -29.97
C ARG A 274 -7.91 4.71 -29.11
N ARG A 275 -9.04 4.37 -29.75
CA ARG A 275 -10.10 3.48 -29.22
C ARG A 275 -9.51 2.09 -28.87
N GLN A 276 -9.20 1.82 -27.61
CA GLN A 276 -8.78 0.49 -27.15
C GLN A 276 -9.78 -0.11 -26.14
N THR A 277 -10.00 -1.42 -26.26
CA THR A 277 -10.95 -2.21 -25.45
C THR A 277 -10.32 -2.73 -24.16
N PHE A 278 -11.13 -2.94 -23.11
CA PHE A 278 -10.77 -3.45 -21.78
C PHE A 278 -9.80 -4.66 -21.79
N HIS A 279 -9.92 -5.57 -22.76
CA HIS A 279 -8.99 -6.71 -22.92
C HIS A 279 -7.54 -6.32 -23.27
N GLN A 280 -7.33 -5.23 -24.00
CA GLN A 280 -5.99 -4.73 -24.37
C GLN A 280 -5.30 -4.03 -23.19
N TRP A 281 -6.07 -3.49 -22.24
CA TRP A 281 -5.55 -2.92 -20.99
C TRP A 281 -5.06 -4.02 -20.04
N MET A 282 -5.85 -5.09 -19.86
CA MET A 282 -5.46 -6.27 -19.07
C MET A 282 -4.15 -6.92 -19.57
N ALA A 283 -3.95 -6.98 -20.88
CA ALA A 283 -2.74 -7.54 -21.49
C ALA A 283 -1.50 -6.64 -21.30
N ARG A 284 -1.66 -5.32 -21.15
CA ARG A 284 -0.55 -4.37 -20.99
C ARG A 284 -0.17 -4.06 -19.55
N ALA A 285 -1.12 -4.16 -18.61
CA ALA A 285 -0.83 -4.09 -17.18
C ALA A 285 0.10 -5.22 -16.69
N GLN A 286 0.33 -6.25 -17.53
CA GLN A 286 1.28 -7.34 -17.33
C GLN A 286 2.60 -7.16 -18.11
N SER A 287 2.80 -6.05 -18.85
CA SER A 287 4.03 -5.84 -19.60
C SER A 287 5.20 -5.44 -18.68
N PRO A 288 6.37 -6.08 -18.79
CA PRO A 288 7.60 -5.69 -18.09
C PRO A 288 8.13 -4.29 -18.47
N ASP A 289 7.58 -3.66 -19.52
CA ASP A 289 7.99 -2.31 -19.99
C ASP A 289 7.55 -1.17 -19.06
N TYR A 290 6.80 -1.44 -17.99
CA TYR A 290 6.19 -0.41 -17.13
C TYR A 290 6.66 -0.49 -15.68
N GLN A 291 7.92 -0.12 -15.42
CA GLN A 291 8.43 0.01 -14.05
C GLN A 291 8.27 1.44 -13.53
N ARG A 292 7.37 1.61 -12.55
CA ARG A 292 7.43 2.74 -11.62
C ARG A 292 8.18 2.33 -10.38
N ILE A 293 9.15 3.14 -10.00
CA ILE A 293 9.90 2.94 -8.76
C ILE A 293 9.51 4.07 -7.82
N LEU A 294 8.78 3.71 -6.77
CA LEU A 294 8.34 4.62 -5.73
C LEU A 294 9.25 4.44 -4.51
N MET A 295 9.91 5.51 -4.09
CA MET A 295 10.81 5.51 -2.95
C MET A 295 10.25 6.38 -1.84
N ASN A 296 10.43 5.94 -0.60
CA ASN A 296 9.99 6.65 0.59
C ASN A 296 11.20 6.97 1.46
N VAL A 297 11.45 8.26 1.68
CA VAL A 297 12.47 8.74 2.62
C VAL A 297 11.79 9.50 3.74
N ARG A 298 11.74 8.89 4.93
CA ARG A 298 11.20 9.54 6.14
C ARG A 298 12.18 10.58 6.67
N LEU A 299 11.72 11.82 6.88
CA LEU A 299 12.47 13.02 7.25
C LEU A 299 12.17 13.48 8.68
N LYS A 300 12.09 12.56 9.65
CA LYS A 300 11.77 12.91 11.04
C LYS A 300 12.67 14.05 11.56
N GLY A 301 12.04 15.13 12.04
CA GLY A 301 12.71 16.25 12.71
C GLY A 301 13.37 17.28 11.80
N CYS A 302 13.15 17.23 10.48
CA CYS A 302 13.75 18.15 9.53
C CYS A 302 12.74 19.20 9.04
N CYS A 303 13.07 20.49 9.19
CA CYS A 303 12.26 21.63 8.73
C CYS A 303 12.03 21.62 7.20
N LEU A 304 11.07 22.42 6.72
CA LEU A 304 10.80 22.70 5.29
C LEU A 304 12.08 22.96 4.45
N SER A 305 13.14 23.49 5.06
CA SER A 305 14.47 23.69 4.47
C SER A 305 15.11 22.40 3.94
N PHE A 306 14.91 21.26 4.59
CA PHE A 306 15.47 19.97 4.18
C PHE A 306 14.81 19.43 2.91
N SER A 307 13.48 19.58 2.78
CA SER A 307 12.76 19.19 1.56
C SER A 307 13.23 20.00 0.34
N HIS A 308 13.50 21.28 0.55
CA HIS A 308 14.11 22.15 -0.46
C HIS A 308 15.54 21.71 -0.80
N GLN A 309 16.36 21.34 0.18
CA GLN A 309 17.72 20.87 -0.02
C GLN A 309 17.79 19.50 -0.72
N CYS A 310 16.87 18.57 -0.44
CA CYS A 310 16.76 17.31 -1.16
C CYS A 310 16.30 17.50 -2.61
N TYR A 311 15.37 18.43 -2.83
CA TYR A 311 14.96 18.83 -4.16
C TYR A 311 16.12 19.46 -4.95
N VAL A 312 16.80 20.43 -4.34
CA VAL A 312 18.02 21.07 -4.88
C VAL A 312 19.09 20.04 -5.16
N ALA A 313 19.35 19.10 -4.25
CA ALA A 313 20.31 18.02 -4.44
C ALA A 313 19.96 17.13 -5.64
N THR A 314 18.68 16.78 -5.78
CA THR A 314 18.22 15.91 -6.87
C THR A 314 18.22 16.65 -8.21
N ILE A 315 17.78 17.92 -8.24
CA ILE A 315 17.85 18.76 -9.45
C ILE A 315 19.27 19.07 -9.86
N PHE A 316 20.15 19.35 -8.90
CA PHE A 316 21.56 19.64 -9.16
C PHE A 316 22.24 18.43 -9.79
N LEU A 317 22.01 17.23 -9.26
CA LEU A 317 22.53 15.99 -9.83
C LEU A 317 21.93 15.65 -11.19
N LEU A 318 20.71 16.11 -11.45
CA LEU A 318 20.01 15.93 -12.73
C LEU A 318 20.15 17.15 -13.69
N ARG A 319 20.99 18.14 -13.34
CA ARG A 319 21.39 19.32 -14.15
C ARG A 319 20.25 20.09 -14.85
N ARG A 320 19.20 20.52 -14.14
CA ARG A 320 18.21 21.47 -14.70
C ARG A 320 18.45 22.91 -14.23
N ARG A 321 18.30 23.89 -15.14
CA ARG A 321 18.52 25.34 -14.92
C ARG A 321 17.26 26.15 -14.55
N GLU A 322 16.13 25.53 -14.24
CA GLU A 322 14.86 26.25 -14.07
C GLU A 322 14.40 26.30 -12.61
N LEU A 323 14.23 27.53 -12.10
CA LEU A 323 13.64 27.87 -10.80
C LEU A 323 12.11 27.72 -10.85
N VAL A 324 11.53 27.02 -9.88
CA VAL A 324 10.08 27.03 -9.65
C VAL A 324 9.81 27.42 -8.19
N SER A 325 8.93 28.41 -8.02
CA SER A 325 8.50 28.96 -6.73
C SER A 325 7.73 27.92 -5.89
N ILE A 326 7.97 27.94 -4.57
CA ILE A 326 7.56 26.91 -3.60
C ILE A 326 6.26 27.31 -2.90
N ALA A 327 5.15 27.12 -3.60
CA ALA A 327 3.83 27.12 -2.96
C ALA A 327 3.03 25.92 -3.49
N LYS A 328 2.89 24.88 -2.65
CA LYS A 328 2.20 23.60 -2.91
C LYS A 328 2.81 22.76 -4.05
N LEU A 329 3.97 22.16 -3.81
CA LEU A 329 4.78 21.57 -4.87
C LEU A 329 4.61 20.04 -4.97
N LEU A 330 3.62 19.62 -5.77
CA LEU A 330 3.75 18.42 -6.60
C LEU A 330 4.75 18.79 -7.69
N ILE A 331 6.03 18.45 -7.51
CA ILE A 331 7.06 18.81 -8.49
C ILE A 331 7.25 17.64 -9.42
N SER A 332 7.06 17.84 -10.72
CA SER A 332 7.39 16.84 -11.72
C SER A 332 8.31 17.44 -12.78
N GLY A 333 9.26 16.62 -13.25
CA GLY A 333 10.16 17.00 -14.33
C GLY A 333 10.51 15.79 -15.19
N ILE A 334 10.74 16.04 -16.48
CA ILE A 334 11.27 15.06 -17.43
C ILE A 334 12.78 15.27 -17.51
N PHE A 335 13.52 14.17 -17.43
CA PHE A 335 14.98 14.15 -17.40
C PHE A 335 15.49 13.20 -18.46
N VAL A 336 16.58 13.59 -19.10
CA VAL A 336 17.34 12.77 -20.05
C VAL A 336 18.74 12.64 -19.48
N VAL A 337 19.20 11.41 -19.32
CA VAL A 337 20.54 11.09 -18.82
C VAL A 337 21.26 10.25 -19.86
N SER A 338 22.42 10.75 -20.29
CA SER A 338 23.24 10.11 -21.32
C SER A 338 24.42 9.29 -20.78
N LYS A 339 24.64 9.31 -19.46
CA LYS A 339 25.79 8.68 -18.78
C LYS A 339 25.37 8.02 -17.47
N LYS A 340 25.94 6.85 -17.15
CA LYS A 340 25.64 6.11 -15.90
C LYS A 340 26.33 6.72 -14.67
N LEU A 341 25.98 7.95 -14.32
CA LEU A 341 26.63 8.71 -13.24
C LEU A 341 26.39 8.11 -11.84
N TRP A 342 25.43 7.20 -11.68
CA TRP A 342 25.16 6.47 -10.43
C TRP A 342 26.17 5.34 -10.15
N MET A 343 27.00 4.95 -11.13
CA MET A 343 27.97 3.85 -11.00
C MET A 343 29.40 4.34 -10.67
N SER A 344 30.24 3.42 -10.16
CA SER A 344 31.69 3.61 -9.97
C SER A 344 32.12 4.80 -9.10
N ARG A 345 31.20 5.33 -8.29
CA ARG A 345 31.38 6.55 -7.48
C ARG A 345 32.32 6.38 -6.27
N ARG A 346 32.55 5.13 -5.81
CA ARG A 346 33.21 4.86 -4.50
C ARG A 346 34.65 5.36 -4.45
N THR A 347 35.44 5.10 -5.49
CA THR A 347 36.86 5.49 -5.53
C THR A 347 37.02 6.99 -5.60
N LEU A 348 36.24 7.66 -6.47
CA LEU A 348 36.25 9.12 -6.60
C LEU A 348 35.78 9.81 -5.31
N ARG A 349 34.77 9.26 -4.64
CA ARG A 349 34.32 9.78 -3.34
C ARG A 349 35.46 9.78 -2.32
N LYS A 350 36.22 8.69 -2.20
CA LYS A 350 37.39 8.62 -1.30
C LYS A 350 38.46 9.65 -1.66
N LYS A 351 38.78 9.78 -2.96
CA LYS A 351 39.74 10.78 -3.45
C LYS A 351 39.29 12.21 -3.07
N TRP A 352 38.06 12.59 -3.41
CA TRP A 352 37.52 13.90 -3.06
C TRP A 352 37.45 14.14 -1.56
N SER A 353 36.97 13.18 -0.76
CA SER A 353 36.95 13.32 0.70
C SER A 353 38.35 13.53 1.32
N SER A 354 39.41 13.01 0.70
CA SER A 354 40.79 13.22 1.17
C SER A 354 41.39 14.58 0.79
N LEU A 355 40.86 15.22 -0.26
CA LEU A 355 41.32 16.53 -0.74
C LEU A 355 40.62 17.69 -0.05
N LEU A 356 39.39 17.47 0.42
CA LEU A 356 38.56 18.50 1.04
C LEU A 356 38.94 18.72 2.52
N GLY A 357 39.00 19.99 2.93
CA GLY A 357 39.18 20.36 4.34
C GLY A 357 37.99 19.94 5.19
N LYS A 358 38.14 19.92 6.53
CA LYS A 358 37.07 19.50 7.47
C LYS A 358 35.76 20.24 7.24
N ASP A 359 35.83 21.53 6.92
CA ASP A 359 34.66 22.40 6.68
C ASP A 359 34.03 22.19 5.30
N GLU A 360 34.71 21.48 4.39
CA GLU A 360 34.24 21.14 3.04
C GLU A 360 33.73 19.69 2.95
N GLN A 361 33.69 18.92 4.05
CA GLN A 361 33.23 17.53 4.07
C GLN A 361 31.70 17.38 4.12
N PHE A 362 31.00 18.17 3.31
CA PHE A 362 29.56 18.07 3.16
C PHE A 362 29.21 16.96 2.13
N PRO A 363 28.34 15.97 2.46
CA PRO A 363 28.05 14.86 1.56
C PRO A 363 27.55 15.27 0.17
N LEU A 364 26.71 16.30 0.07
CA LEU A 364 26.23 16.76 -1.24
C LEU A 364 27.35 17.36 -2.08
N LEU A 365 28.28 18.10 -1.46
CA LEU A 365 29.44 18.69 -2.15
C LEU A 365 30.33 17.59 -2.70
N ILE A 366 30.64 16.58 -1.90
CA ILE A 366 31.41 15.42 -2.35
C ILE A 366 30.71 14.73 -3.52
N GLU A 367 29.41 14.47 -3.44
CA GLU A 367 28.67 13.81 -4.53
C GLU A 367 28.60 14.69 -5.79
N SER A 368 28.49 16.01 -5.64
CA SER A 368 28.52 16.97 -6.75
C SER A 368 29.86 16.97 -7.48
N LEU A 369 30.97 16.93 -6.73
CA LEU A 369 32.33 16.84 -7.26
C LEU A 369 32.57 15.50 -7.96
N VAL A 370 32.11 14.39 -7.35
CA VAL A 370 32.18 13.06 -7.97
C VAL A 370 31.38 13.00 -9.28
N THR A 371 30.17 13.58 -9.30
CA THR A 371 29.35 13.65 -10.51
C THR A 371 30.05 14.47 -11.60
N THR A 372 30.68 15.59 -11.24
CA THR A 372 31.43 16.42 -12.19
C THR A 372 32.65 15.67 -12.76
N SER A 373 33.41 14.96 -11.91
CA SER A 373 34.53 14.11 -12.38
C SER A 373 34.07 12.99 -13.31
N LEU A 374 32.96 12.32 -12.99
CA LEU A 374 32.42 11.25 -13.85
C LEU A 374 31.89 11.80 -15.17
N ASP A 375 31.27 12.98 -15.16
CA ASP A 375 30.79 13.60 -16.38
C ASP A 375 31.93 13.92 -17.36
N GLU A 376 33.10 14.36 -16.87
CA GLU A 376 34.26 14.60 -17.75
C GLU A 376 34.88 13.32 -18.32
N THR A 377 34.81 12.20 -17.59
CA THR A 377 35.57 10.97 -17.90
C THR A 377 34.74 9.85 -18.50
N THR A 378 33.43 9.84 -18.28
CA THR A 378 32.53 8.75 -18.71
C THR A 378 32.01 9.03 -20.12
N GLN A 379 32.05 8.00 -20.97
CA GLN A 379 31.47 8.06 -22.32
C GLN A 379 29.93 8.10 -22.26
N ASN A 380 29.30 8.61 -23.31
CA ASN A 380 27.85 8.57 -23.45
C ASN A 380 27.41 7.14 -23.83
N ASP A 381 27.22 6.29 -22.84
CA ASP A 381 26.88 4.86 -22.98
C ASP A 381 25.48 4.52 -22.43
N CYS A 382 24.68 5.53 -22.10
CA CYS A 382 23.34 5.39 -21.58
C CYS A 382 22.38 6.29 -22.37
N CYS A 383 21.15 5.84 -22.57
CA CYS A 383 20.06 6.68 -23.04
C CYS A 383 18.86 6.40 -22.13
N LEU A 384 18.73 7.21 -21.07
CA LEU A 384 17.66 7.06 -20.10
C LEU A 384 16.84 8.34 -20.05
N GLN A 385 15.60 8.28 -20.52
CA GLN A 385 14.61 9.33 -20.35
C GLN A 385 13.58 8.89 -19.31
N PHE A 386 13.33 9.73 -18.31
CA PHE A 386 12.35 9.43 -17.27
C PHE A 386 11.68 10.69 -16.74
N GLN A 387 10.47 10.53 -16.23
CA GLN A 387 9.79 11.53 -15.44
C GLN A 387 10.02 11.23 -13.96
N THR A 388 10.41 12.24 -13.19
CA THR A 388 10.42 12.15 -11.72
C THR A 388 9.29 12.98 -11.14
N PHE A 389 8.84 12.60 -9.94
CA PHE A 389 7.91 13.39 -9.17
C PHE A 389 8.27 13.36 -7.68
N PHE A 390 8.07 14.49 -7.01
CA PHE A 390 8.32 14.67 -5.58
C PHE A 390 7.01 14.99 -4.88
N GLU A 391 6.79 14.35 -3.73
CA GLU A 391 5.66 14.64 -2.85
C GLU A 391 6.14 14.68 -1.40
N LEU A 392 5.98 15.83 -0.73
CA LEU A 392 6.28 15.99 0.69
C LEU A 392 4.98 15.93 1.50
N TYR A 393 4.93 15.06 2.50
CA TYR A 393 3.79 15.01 3.43
C TYR A 393 4.18 14.34 4.75
N ASN A 394 3.79 14.96 5.88
CA ASN A 394 4.12 14.56 7.26
C ASN A 394 5.59 14.18 7.41
N ASP A 395 6.47 15.13 7.09
CA ASP A 395 7.92 14.97 7.17
C ASP A 395 8.42 13.72 6.44
N THR A 396 7.78 13.33 5.33
CA THR A 396 8.19 12.20 4.50
C THR A 396 8.25 12.67 3.06
N LEU A 397 9.42 12.51 2.43
CA LEU A 397 9.62 12.81 1.02
C LEU A 397 9.44 11.52 0.21
N TRP A 398 8.50 11.56 -0.71
CA TRP A 398 8.33 10.52 -1.73
C TRP A 398 8.99 10.98 -3.01
N VAL A 399 9.76 10.07 -3.61
CA VAL A 399 10.38 10.27 -4.91
C VAL A 399 9.94 9.15 -5.82
N GLY A 400 9.27 9.51 -6.91
CA GLY A 400 8.85 8.58 -7.92
C GLY A 400 9.66 8.73 -9.19
N PHE A 401 9.90 7.61 -9.86
CA PHE A 401 10.49 7.54 -11.18
C PHE A 401 9.55 6.79 -12.12
N LYS A 402 9.31 7.37 -13.29
CA LYS A 402 8.55 6.79 -14.40
C LYS A 402 9.45 6.77 -15.63
N LEU A 403 9.85 5.58 -16.04
CA LEU A 403 10.62 5.39 -17.26
C LEU A 403 9.80 5.87 -18.47
N ILE A 404 10.43 6.65 -19.34
CA ILE A 404 9.89 7.07 -20.65
C ILE A 404 10.63 6.32 -21.75
N GLU A 405 11.96 6.27 -21.69
CA GLU A 405 12.83 5.57 -22.64
C GLU A 405 14.09 5.07 -21.92
N GLY A 406 14.61 3.89 -22.30
CA GLY A 406 15.86 3.33 -21.77
C GLY A 406 15.69 1.98 -21.06
N ASP A 407 16.71 1.57 -20.30
CA ASP A 407 16.75 0.27 -19.61
C ASP A 407 16.10 0.34 -18.22
N THR A 408 15.21 -0.61 -17.93
CA THR A 408 14.60 -0.84 -16.61
C THR A 408 15.63 -1.06 -15.49
N VAL A 409 16.74 -1.71 -15.79
CA VAL A 409 17.84 -1.92 -14.83
C VAL A 409 18.50 -0.60 -14.48
N ASP A 410 18.66 0.30 -15.45
CA ASP A 410 19.28 1.61 -15.25
C ASP A 410 18.38 2.54 -14.42
N ILE A 411 17.06 2.58 -14.66
CA ILE A 411 16.14 3.34 -13.80
C ILE A 411 16.07 2.75 -12.38
N GLY A 412 16.15 1.43 -12.25
CA GLY A 412 16.30 0.71 -10.98
C GLY A 412 17.51 1.17 -10.18
N ASN A 413 18.67 1.17 -10.82
CA ASN A 413 19.93 1.59 -10.22
C ASN A 413 19.92 3.09 -9.87
N LEU A 414 19.35 3.95 -10.72
CA LEU A 414 19.21 5.37 -10.47
C LEU A 414 18.29 5.65 -9.27
N ALA A 415 17.16 4.96 -9.18
CA ALA A 415 16.27 5.06 -8.04
C ALA A 415 17.01 4.65 -6.77
N HIS A 416 17.60 3.45 -6.72
CA HIS A 416 18.37 2.98 -5.57
C HIS A 416 19.46 3.96 -5.14
N PHE A 417 20.23 4.51 -6.09
CA PHE A 417 21.22 5.54 -5.83
C PHE A 417 20.60 6.79 -5.18
N THR A 418 19.45 7.25 -5.69
CA THR A 418 18.75 8.43 -5.18
C THR A 418 18.28 8.22 -3.73
N GLU A 419 17.70 7.07 -3.40
CA GLU A 419 17.33 6.75 -2.01
C GLU A 419 18.53 6.74 -1.07
N GLN A 420 19.63 6.11 -1.48
CA GLN A 420 20.86 6.06 -0.66
C GLN A 420 21.45 7.46 -0.44
N LEU A 421 21.40 8.32 -1.46
CA LEU A 421 21.84 9.70 -1.35
C LEU A 421 20.95 10.49 -0.38
N LEU A 422 19.63 10.46 -0.58
CA LEU A 422 18.68 11.19 0.25
C LEU A 422 18.73 10.75 1.71
N THR A 423 18.92 9.45 1.95
CA THR A 423 19.12 8.89 3.29
C THR A 423 20.38 9.44 3.94
N LYS A 424 21.51 9.48 3.23
CA LYS A 424 22.77 10.06 3.75
C LYS A 424 22.66 11.55 4.02
N LEU A 425 21.97 12.30 3.16
CA LEU A 425 21.72 13.72 3.38
C LEU A 425 20.88 13.91 4.64
N ARG A 426 19.80 13.15 4.80
CA ARG A 426 19.00 13.14 6.03
C ARG A 426 19.86 12.92 7.25
N ASP A 427 20.62 11.83 7.28
CA ASP A 427 21.41 11.48 8.45
C ASP A 427 22.45 12.57 8.78
N PHE A 428 23.07 13.17 7.76
CA PHE A 428 23.98 14.30 7.94
C PHE A 428 23.29 15.51 8.58
N PHE A 429 22.14 15.93 8.04
CA PHE A 429 21.39 17.06 8.57
C PHE A 429 20.80 16.80 9.96
N SER A 430 20.42 15.55 10.27
CA SER A 430 20.01 15.16 11.62
C SER A 430 21.16 15.17 12.63
N SER A 431 22.40 14.92 12.18
CA SER A 431 23.58 14.86 13.06
C SER A 431 24.24 16.22 13.33
N ASN A 432 24.12 17.16 12.40
CA ASN A 432 24.73 18.48 12.49
C ASN A 432 23.69 19.51 12.96
N ASN A 433 23.67 19.80 14.27
CA ASN A 433 22.92 20.91 14.87
C ASN A 433 23.41 22.30 14.43
N THR A 434 24.44 22.37 13.59
CA THR A 434 24.95 23.63 13.05
C THR A 434 24.00 24.08 11.95
N GLY A 435 23.36 25.23 12.14
CA GLY A 435 22.43 25.88 11.20
C GLY A 435 23.08 26.33 9.89
N VAL A 436 23.85 25.46 9.24
CA VAL A 436 24.41 25.62 7.90
C VAL A 436 23.24 25.63 6.92
N THR A 437 22.63 26.80 6.82
CA THR A 437 21.73 27.15 5.74
C THR A 437 22.58 27.24 4.49
N MET A 438 22.45 26.25 3.60
CA MET A 438 23.02 26.36 2.26
C MET A 438 22.55 27.66 1.63
N SER A 439 23.49 28.48 1.17
CA SER A 439 23.19 29.63 0.32
C SER A 439 22.54 29.18 -1.00
N ILE A 440 21.92 30.13 -1.68
CA ILE A 440 21.11 29.95 -2.90
C ILE A 440 21.84 29.05 -3.92
N LEU A 441 21.08 28.22 -4.66
CA LEU A 441 21.57 27.21 -5.63
C LEU A 441 22.70 27.70 -6.56
N ASP A 442 22.67 28.97 -6.95
CA ASP A 442 23.66 29.60 -7.82
C ASP A 442 25.03 29.77 -7.13
N ASP A 443 25.03 30.11 -5.85
CA ASP A 443 26.24 30.16 -5.02
C ASP A 443 26.81 28.75 -4.83
N TYR A 444 25.94 27.76 -4.67
CA TYR A 444 26.36 26.37 -4.54
C TYR A 444 27.01 25.82 -5.81
N THR A 445 26.39 26.06 -6.97
CA THR A 445 26.96 25.63 -8.26
C THR A 445 28.32 26.27 -8.53
N SER A 446 28.44 27.56 -8.21
CA SER A 446 29.69 28.30 -8.31
C SER A 446 30.76 27.80 -7.34
N LEU A 447 30.37 27.42 -6.12
CA LEU A 447 31.24 26.77 -5.14
C LEU A 447 31.76 25.43 -5.65
N VAL A 448 30.89 24.55 -6.12
CA VAL A 448 31.27 23.23 -6.68
C VAL A 448 32.27 23.42 -7.82
N ARG A 449 31.97 24.31 -8.79
CA ARG A 449 32.87 24.57 -9.92
C ARG A 449 34.23 25.10 -9.46
N ARG A 450 34.25 26.05 -8.53
CA ARG A 450 35.49 26.65 -8.00
C ARG A 450 36.36 25.60 -7.30
N ILE A 451 35.78 24.74 -6.45
CA ILE A 451 36.51 23.66 -5.78
C ILE A 451 36.99 22.63 -6.79
N PHE A 452 36.14 22.27 -7.75
CA PHE A 452 36.49 21.34 -8.81
C PHE A 452 37.71 21.82 -9.59
N GLU A 453 37.69 23.05 -10.09
CA GLU A 453 38.79 23.65 -10.85
C GLU A 453 40.08 23.79 -10.01
N ARG A 454 39.95 24.14 -8.72
CA ARG A 454 41.07 24.25 -7.77
C ARG A 454 41.82 22.92 -7.62
N ASP A 455 41.09 21.80 -7.51
CA ASP A 455 41.68 20.52 -7.08
C ASP A 455 41.66 19.42 -8.15
N ARG A 456 41.02 19.60 -9.32
CA ARG A 456 40.93 18.55 -10.35
C ARG A 456 42.28 18.03 -10.84
N THR A 457 43.30 18.88 -10.90
CA THR A 457 44.66 18.50 -11.32
C THR A 457 45.32 17.55 -10.31
N ARG A 458 44.88 17.56 -9.06
CA ARG A 458 45.37 16.67 -7.99
C ARG A 458 44.71 15.29 -8.02
N LEU A 459 43.57 15.12 -8.69
CA LEU A 459 42.83 13.85 -8.67
C LEU A 459 43.47 12.73 -9.50
N LYS A 460 44.42 13.04 -10.40
CA LYS A 460 44.95 12.10 -11.42
C LYS A 460 43.82 11.21 -11.94
N LEU A 461 42.83 11.85 -12.59
CA LEU A 461 41.64 11.20 -13.11
C LEU A 461 41.99 10.20 -14.20
#